data_AF-A0A258G516-F1
#
_entry.id   AF-A0A258G516-F1
#
_cell.length_a   1.000
_cell.length_b   1.000
_cell.length_c   1.000
_cell.angle_alpha   90.00
_cell.angle_beta   90.00
_cell.angle_gamma   90.00
#
_symmetry.space_group_name_H-M   'P 1'
#
loop_
_entity.id
_entity.type
_entity.pdbx_description
1 polymer ?
#
loop_
_entity_poly.entity_id
_entity_poly.type
_entity_poly.pdbx_seq_one_letter_code
_entity_poly.pdbx_strand_id
1 'polypeptide(L)'
;MKRGVAAGIGIIALIVALLMLQLTTPQMVGPVGVLAFFVLIYIFNAAAIYLLLVFLVDSLSGLVKKGKWLARLESMSARKIYYYTSFIALAPVILLGMQSVGMVRVTEILLLVLFQALGLFYISRRF
;
A
#
# COMPACT_ATOMS: atom_id res chain seq x y z
N MET A 1 -13.10 2.71 -6.04
CA MET A 1 -12.36 3.79 -6.74
C MET A 1 -12.31 3.44 -8.21
N LYS A 2 -12.50 4.37 -9.15
CA LYS A 2 -12.32 4.04 -10.58
C LYS A 2 -10.83 3.73 -10.81
N ARG A 3 -10.50 2.59 -11.45
CA ARG A 3 -9.12 2.10 -11.62
C ARG A 3 -8.18 3.16 -12.23
N GLY A 4 -8.67 3.90 -13.22
CA GLY A 4 -7.92 4.99 -13.86
C GLY A 4 -7.56 6.14 -12.91
N VAL A 5 -8.42 6.45 -11.93
CA VAL A 5 -8.14 7.49 -10.93
C VAL A 5 -7.04 7.03 -9.98
N ALA A 6 -7.07 5.77 -9.55
CA ALA A 6 -6.02 5.18 -8.72
C ALA A 6 -4.67 5.21 -9.41
N ALA A 7 -4.63 4.80 -10.69
CA ALA A 7 -3.42 4.82 -11.49
C ALA A 7 -2.89 6.25 -11.69
N GLY A 8 -3.76 7.21 -12.04
CA GLY A 8 -3.37 8.61 -12.21
C GLY A 8 -2.76 9.21 -10.95
N ILE A 9 -3.42 9.04 -9.79
CA ILE A 9 -2.91 9.54 -8.51
C ILE A 9 -1.58 8.87 -8.15
N GLY A 10 -1.47 7.55 -8.32
CA GLY A 10 -0.24 6.82 -8.02
C GLY A 10 0.94 7.26 -8.89
N ILE A 11 0.71 7.44 -10.20
CA ILE A 11 1.74 7.89 -11.14
C ILE A 11 2.19 9.31 -10.82
N ILE A 12 1.25 10.22 -10.56
CA ILE A 12 1.60 11.61 -10.17
C ILE A 12 2.41 11.60 -8.87
N ALA A 13 1.98 10.83 -7.86
CA ALA A 13 2.70 10.73 -6.59
C ALA A 13 4.13 10.19 -6.79
N LEU A 14 4.32 9.18 -7.65
CA LEU A 14 5.62 8.64 -7.98
C LEU A 14 6.51 9.67 -8.71
N ILE A 15 5.97 10.37 -9.72
CA ILE A 15 6.73 11.40 -10.44
C ILE A 15 7.20 12.49 -9.48
N VAL A 16 6.31 12.99 -8.63
CA VAL A 16 6.67 14.02 -7.64
C VAL A 16 7.72 13.49 -6.67
N ALA A 17 7.58 12.26 -6.17
CA ALA A 17 8.57 11.66 -5.27
C ALA A 17 9.95 11.49 -5.94
N LEU A 18 9.99 11.09 -7.21
CA LEU A 18 11.24 10.97 -7.97
C LEU A 18 11.88 12.33 -8.23
N LEU A 19 11.08 13.35 -8.56
CA LEU A 19 11.57 14.73 -8.69
C LEU A 19 12.15 15.24 -7.36
N MET A 20 11.53 14.93 -6.22
CA MET A 20 12.10 15.27 -4.91
C MET A 20 13.45 14.58 -4.69
N LEU A 21 13.57 13.29 -5.03
CA LEU A 21 14.84 12.56 -4.90
C LEU A 21 15.96 13.11 -5.81
N GLN A 22 15.62 13.66 -6.97
CA GLN A 22 16.60 14.21 -7.91
C GLN A 22 16.98 15.67 -7.61
N LEU A 23 16.02 16.48 -7.19
CA LEU A 23 16.18 17.94 -7.08
C LEU A 23 16.47 18.40 -5.65
N THR A 24 16.24 17.55 -4.65
CA THR A 24 16.32 17.95 -3.25
C THR A 24 17.09 16.94 -2.40
N THR A 25 17.71 17.45 -1.32
CA THR A 25 18.32 16.60 -0.29
C THR A 25 17.55 16.74 1.02
N PRO A 26 17.60 15.73 1.92
CA PRO A 26 16.94 15.83 3.22
C PRO A 26 17.35 17.07 4.04
N GLN A 27 18.60 17.54 3.90
CA GLN A 27 19.07 18.76 4.57
C GLN A 27 18.44 20.04 3.98
N MET A 28 18.15 20.05 2.68
CA MET A 28 17.60 21.22 1.97
C MET A 28 16.10 21.44 2.27
N VAL A 29 15.31 20.37 2.32
CA VAL A 29 13.83 20.46 2.46
C VAL A 29 13.36 20.43 3.92
N GLY A 30 14.25 20.03 4.83
CA GLY A 30 13.94 19.91 6.25
C GLY A 30 12.88 18.84 6.57
N PRO A 31 12.41 18.80 7.83
CA PRO A 31 11.53 17.72 8.31
C PRO A 31 10.20 17.62 7.57
N VAL A 32 9.62 18.77 7.19
CA VAL A 32 8.32 18.83 6.49
C VAL A 32 8.43 18.23 5.09
N GLY A 33 9.54 18.48 4.39
CA GLY A 33 9.81 17.87 3.09
C GLY A 33 9.95 16.36 3.14
N VAL A 34 10.66 15.86 4.15
CA VAL A 34 10.82 14.43 4.38
C VAL A 34 9.46 13.78 4.69
N LEU A 35 8.61 14.43 5.49
CA LEU A 35 7.25 13.95 5.74
C LEU A 35 6.41 13.92 4.46
N ALA A 36 6.48 14.98 3.64
CA ALA A 36 5.77 15.03 2.36
C ALA A 36 6.21 13.87 1.43
N PHE A 37 7.51 13.57 1.40
CA PHE A 37 8.04 12.42 0.66
C PHE A 37 7.43 11.08 1.15
N PHE A 38 7.38 10.85 2.47
CA PHE A 38 6.74 9.64 3.01
C PHE A 38 5.27 9.53 2.64
N VAL A 39 4.53 10.65 2.64
CA VAL A 39 3.12 10.69 2.22
C VAL A 39 2.99 10.37 0.73
N LEU A 40 3.85 10.89 -0.13
CA LEU A 40 3.83 10.59 -1.56
C LEU A 40 4.11 9.10 -1.83
N ILE A 41 5.11 8.54 -1.15
CA ILE A 41 5.42 7.11 -1.24
C ILE A 41 4.27 6.26 -0.71
N TYR A 42 3.60 6.68 0.38
CA TYR A 42 2.39 6.02 0.87
C TYR A 42 1.28 6.01 -0.17
N ILE A 43 0.97 7.16 -0.78
CA ILE A 43 -0.08 7.28 -1.81
C ILE A 43 0.25 6.38 -3.00
N PHE A 44 1.51 6.38 -3.45
CA PHE A 44 1.97 5.50 -4.52
C PHE A 44 1.79 4.01 -4.16
N ASN A 45 2.25 3.58 -2.98
CA ASN A 45 2.11 2.20 -2.52
C ASN A 45 0.64 1.79 -2.40
N ALA A 46 -0.22 2.67 -1.87
CA ALA A 46 -1.65 2.43 -1.78
C ALA A 46 -2.29 2.26 -3.17
N ALA A 47 -1.95 3.12 -4.13
CA ALA A 47 -2.42 2.97 -5.49
C ALA A 47 -1.93 1.67 -6.15
N ALA A 48 -0.65 1.33 -5.98
CA ALA A 48 -0.05 0.12 -6.55
C ALA A 48 -0.69 -1.15 -5.97
N ILE A 49 -0.81 -1.25 -4.65
CA ILE A 49 -1.44 -2.40 -3.97
C ILE A 49 -2.91 -2.50 -4.33
N TYR A 50 -3.63 -1.37 -4.45
CA TYR A 50 -5.03 -1.39 -4.86
C TYR A 50 -5.18 -2.03 -6.24
N LEU A 51 -4.40 -1.54 -7.21
CA LEU A 51 -4.44 -2.05 -8.57
C LEU A 51 -4.05 -3.53 -8.63
N LEU A 52 -3.02 -3.93 -7.88
CA LEU A 52 -2.57 -5.31 -7.76
C LEU A 52 -3.68 -6.20 -7.19
N LEU A 53 -4.37 -5.79 -6.12
CA LEU A 53 -5.46 -6.58 -5.53
C LEU A 53 -6.66 -6.70 -6.47
N VAL A 54 -7.07 -5.62 -7.14
CA VAL A 54 -8.18 -5.71 -8.10
C VAL A 54 -7.78 -6.57 -9.30
N PHE A 55 -6.53 -6.47 -9.77
CA PHE A 55 -6.03 -7.36 -10.84
C PHE A 55 -6.01 -8.83 -10.41
N LEU A 56 -5.59 -9.14 -9.18
CA LEU A 56 -5.63 -10.49 -8.63
C LEU A 56 -7.06 -11.03 -8.54
N VAL A 57 -8.01 -10.24 -8.04
CA VAL A 57 -9.43 -10.64 -7.97
C VAL A 57 -10.00 -10.94 -9.35
N ASP A 58 -9.72 -10.08 -10.34
CA ASP A 58 -10.21 -10.26 -11.72
C ASP A 58 -9.55 -11.45 -12.42
N SER A 59 -8.24 -11.65 -12.21
CA SER A 59 -7.52 -12.77 -12.82
C SER A 59 -7.97 -14.10 -12.22
N LEU A 60 -8.20 -14.16 -10.90
CA LEU A 60 -8.72 -15.34 -10.23
C LEU A 60 -10.19 -15.62 -10.61
N SER A 61 -11.01 -14.60 -10.82
CA SER A 61 -12.40 -14.81 -11.27
C SER A 61 -12.46 -15.32 -12.72
N GLY A 62 -11.53 -14.90 -13.59
CA GLY A 62 -11.40 -15.44 -14.95
C GLY A 62 -10.92 -16.89 -15.01
N LEU A 63 -10.12 -17.34 -14.03
CA LEU A 63 -9.55 -18.70 -13.97
C LEU A 63 -10.48 -19.72 -13.30
N VAL A 64 -11.39 -19.30 -12.42
CA VAL A 64 -12.26 -20.20 -11.65
C VAL A 64 -13.62 -20.33 -12.33
N LYS A 65 -13.85 -21.42 -13.08
CA LYS A 65 -15.20 -21.78 -13.54
C LYS A 65 -16.10 -22.14 -12.35
N LYS A 66 -17.17 -21.37 -12.13
CA LYS A 66 -18.34 -21.65 -11.27
C LYS A 66 -18.01 -22.40 -9.96
N GLY A 67 -17.50 -21.68 -8.97
CA GLY A 67 -17.33 -22.21 -7.60
C GLY A 67 -17.69 -21.18 -6.53
N LYS A 68 -18.00 -21.64 -5.31
CA LYS A 68 -18.32 -20.82 -4.12
C LYS A 68 -17.29 -19.70 -3.83
N TRP A 69 -16.07 -19.85 -4.34
CA TRP A 69 -15.00 -18.84 -4.29
C TRP A 69 -15.30 -17.59 -5.10
N LEU A 70 -15.96 -17.71 -6.26
CA LEU A 70 -16.37 -16.57 -7.08
C LEU A 70 -17.36 -15.68 -6.34
N ALA A 71 -18.37 -16.28 -5.70
CA ALA A 71 -19.37 -15.54 -4.91
C ALA A 71 -18.72 -14.82 -3.71
N ARG A 72 -17.65 -15.39 -3.11
CA ARG A 72 -16.92 -14.79 -2.00
C ARG A 72 -16.02 -13.63 -2.46
N LEU A 73 -15.44 -13.73 -3.66
CA LEU A 73 -14.65 -12.68 -4.31
C LEU A 73 -15.55 -11.54 -4.84
N GLU A 74 -16.68 -11.85 -5.46
CA GLU A 74 -17.71 -10.88 -5.85
C GLU A 74 -18.34 -10.19 -4.64
N SER A 75 -18.45 -10.88 -3.49
CA SER A 75 -18.89 -10.28 -2.24
C SER A 75 -17.84 -9.43 -1.53
N MET A 76 -16.57 -9.39 -1.99
CA MET A 76 -15.60 -8.45 -1.46
C MET A 76 -16.02 -7.04 -1.87
N SER A 77 -16.79 -6.41 -0.98
CA SER A 77 -17.15 -5.00 -1.07
C SER A 77 -15.90 -4.18 -1.40
N ALA A 78 -16.04 -3.23 -2.33
CA ALA A 78 -14.99 -2.27 -2.67
C ALA A 78 -14.42 -1.56 -1.42
N ARG A 79 -15.23 -1.47 -0.36
CA ARG A 79 -14.84 -0.93 0.95
C ARG A 79 -13.81 -1.83 1.66
N LYS A 80 -13.98 -3.15 1.61
CA LYS A 80 -13.07 -4.13 2.21
C LYS A 80 -11.69 -4.08 1.52
N ILE A 81 -11.68 -4.05 0.19
CA ILE A 81 -10.44 -3.92 -0.62
C ILE A 81 -9.69 -2.62 -0.27
N TYR A 82 -10.42 -1.51 -0.09
CA TYR A 82 -9.83 -0.24 0.32
C TYR A 82 -9.13 -0.33 1.68
N TYR A 83 -9.76 -0.94 2.70
CA TYR A 83 -9.13 -1.10 4.01
C TYR A 83 -7.90 -2.01 3.97
N TYR A 84 -7.97 -3.13 3.26
CA TYR A 84 -6.82 -4.01 3.06
C TYR A 84 -5.65 -3.28 2.39
N THR A 85 -5.94 -2.57 1.30
CA THR A 85 -4.94 -1.81 0.56
C THR A 85 -4.24 -0.79 1.45
N SER A 86 -5.00 0.07 2.11
CA SER A 86 -4.45 1.16 2.93
C SER A 86 -3.56 0.61 4.04
N PHE A 87 -3.95 -0.52 4.63
CA PHE A 87 -3.18 -1.12 5.71
C PHE A 87 -1.91 -1.82 5.22
N ILE A 88 -1.96 -2.52 4.08
CA ILE A 88 -0.77 -3.15 3.48
C ILE A 88 0.23 -2.06 3.02
N ALA A 89 -0.28 -0.97 2.44
CA ALA A 89 0.53 0.14 1.94
C ALA A 89 1.35 0.87 3.03
N LEU A 90 0.97 0.73 4.30
CA LEU A 90 1.73 1.28 5.41
C LEU A 90 3.06 0.54 5.63
N ALA A 91 3.14 -0.76 5.37
CA ALA A 91 4.37 -1.52 5.66
C ALA A 91 5.62 -1.01 4.94
N PRO A 92 5.63 -0.81 3.61
CA PRO A 92 6.82 -0.31 2.93
C PRO A 92 7.21 1.09 3.44
N VAL A 93 6.23 1.92 3.82
CA VAL A 93 6.47 3.26 4.36
C VAL A 93 7.09 3.19 5.77
N ILE A 94 6.57 2.31 6.63
CA ILE A 94 7.13 2.07 7.97
C ILE A 94 8.56 1.52 7.85
N LEU A 95 8.78 0.57 6.95
CA LEU A 95 10.11 0.00 6.71
C LEU A 95 11.11 1.09 6.27
N LEU A 96 10.71 1.95 5.33
CA LEU A 96 11.53 3.10 4.91
C LEU A 96 11.78 4.07 6.07
N GLY A 97 10.77 4.34 6.90
CA GLY A 97 10.91 5.17 8.10
C GLY A 97 11.93 4.60 9.09
N MET A 98 11.89 3.28 9.32
CA MET A 98 12.85 2.59 10.18
C MET A 98 14.27 2.69 9.61
N GLN A 99 14.44 2.49 8.30
CA GLN A 99 15.73 2.64 7.63
C GLN A 99 16.26 4.08 7.68
N SER A 100 15.38 5.08 7.72
CA SER A 100 15.78 6.49 7.79
C SER A 100 16.36 6.89 9.15
N VAL A 101 16.01 6.18 10.23
CA VAL A 101 16.47 6.52 11.60
C VAL A 101 17.69 5.69 12.00
N GLY A 102 17.92 4.53 11.37
CA GLY A 102 19.08 3.70 11.64
C GLY A 102 19.04 2.35 10.94
N MET A 103 19.82 1.40 11.44
CA MET A 103 19.84 0.03 10.90
C MET A 103 18.59 -0.73 11.28
N VAL A 104 17.94 -1.36 10.30
CA VAL A 104 16.79 -2.25 10.49
C VAL A 104 17.27 -3.64 10.89
N ARG A 105 16.83 -4.12 12.05
CA ARG A 105 17.10 -5.47 12.55
C ARG A 105 16.00 -6.44 12.15
N VAL A 106 16.35 -7.72 12.05
CA VAL A 106 15.41 -8.81 11.74
C VAL A 106 14.23 -8.85 12.73
N THR A 107 14.46 -8.53 14.00
CA THR A 107 13.42 -8.47 15.03
C THR A 107 12.37 -7.41 14.75
N GLU A 108 12.76 -6.26 14.18
CA GLU A 108 11.85 -5.16 13.88
C GLU A 108 11.02 -5.47 12.63
N ILE A 109 11.63 -6.15 11.64
CA ILE A 109 10.91 -6.69 10.48
C ILE A 109 9.88 -7.73 10.92
N LEU A 110 10.26 -8.66 11.81
CA LEU A 110 9.33 -9.66 12.35
C LEU A 110 8.16 -8.99 13.06
N LEU A 111 8.42 -7.97 13.86
CA LEU A 111 7.39 -7.21 14.56
C LEU A 111 6.45 -6.50 13.57
N LEU A 112 6.98 -5.90 12.51
CA LEU A 112 6.20 -5.25 11.46
C LEU A 112 5.29 -6.27 10.75
N VAL A 113 5.81 -7.46 10.42
CA VAL A 113 5.02 -8.53 9.79
C VAL A 113 3.92 -9.02 10.73
N LEU A 114 4.22 -9.22 12.02
CA LEU A 114 3.22 -9.62 13.02
C LEU A 114 2.14 -8.55 13.20
N PHE A 115 2.53 -7.29 13.33
CA PHE A 115 1.61 -6.15 13.40
C PHE A 115 0.70 -6.12 12.17
N GLN A 116 1.28 -6.34 10.99
CA GLN A 116 0.51 -6.34 9.76
C GLN A 116 -0.46 -7.53 9.69
N ALA A 117 -0.02 -8.72 10.08
CA ALA A 117 -0.89 -9.89 10.16
C ALA A 117 -2.07 -9.68 11.13
N LEU A 118 -1.84 -9.06 12.29
CA LEU A 118 -2.89 -8.73 13.25
C LEU A 118 -3.90 -7.73 12.69
N GLY A 119 -3.44 -6.67 12.01
CA GLY A 119 -4.35 -5.70 11.41
C GLY A 119 -5.13 -6.28 10.23
N LEU A 120 -4.52 -7.13 9.41
CA LEU A 120 -5.21 -7.88 8.36
C LEU A 120 -6.28 -8.82 8.97
N PHE A 121 -5.93 -9.54 10.04
CA PHE A 121 -6.87 -10.38 10.77
C PHE A 121 -8.05 -9.56 11.33
N TYR A 122 -7.77 -8.40 11.92
CA TYR A 122 -8.81 -7.49 12.41
C TYR A 122 -9.76 -7.03 11.30
N ILE A 123 -9.24 -6.59 10.15
CA ILE A 123 -10.05 -6.19 8.98
C ILE A 123 -10.90 -7.37 8.49
N SER A 124 -10.33 -8.58 8.48
CA SER A 124 -11.02 -9.80 8.04
C SER A 124 -12.21 -10.20 8.92
N ARG A 125 -12.17 -9.81 10.21
CA ARG A 125 -13.20 -10.14 11.20
C ARG A 125 -14.25 -9.04 11.33
N ARG A 126 -13.87 -7.79 11.08
CA ARG A 126 -14.77 -6.62 11.16
C ARG A 126 -15.65 -6.45 9.92
N PHE A 127 -15.16 -6.87 8.75
CA PHE A 127 -15.83 -6.81 7.45
C PHE A 127 -15.86 -8.21 6.82
#